data_AF-A0AB36ZEN4-F1
#
_entry.id   AF-A0AB36ZEN4-F1
#
_cell.length_a   1.000
_cell.length_b   1.000
_cell.length_c   1.000
_cell.angle_alpha   90.00
_cell.angle_beta   90.00
_cell.angle_gamma   90.00
#
_symmetry.space_group_name_H-M   'P 1'
#
loop_
_entity.id
_entity.type
_entity.pdbx_description
1 polymer ?
#
loop_
_entity_poly.entity_id
_entity_poly.type
_entity_poly.pdbx_seq_one_letter_code
_entity_poly.pdbx_strand_id
1 'polypeptide(L)'
;MTETPPAPASTPARKRLTAARLALLAGLVLAVAGLAALALVPLQFANIDRQGFDYVCSVSLGGVPPEAGDLVRGFWSWWPLGAACEWTLLDGTTVVDLPDWSTTAVAIVGAVLLVVGAALAIASPLLRRRAPVPSV
;
A
#
# COMPACT_ATOMS: atom_id res chain seq x y z
N MET A 1 3.97 72.37 -8.59
CA MET A 1 4.51 71.11 -8.04
C MET A 1 3.43 70.06 -8.21
N THR A 2 3.59 69.15 -9.17
CA THR A 2 2.61 68.11 -9.47
C THR A 2 3.00 66.87 -8.69
N GLU A 3 2.24 66.55 -7.65
CA GLU A 3 2.43 65.36 -6.83
C GLU A 3 1.87 64.15 -7.58
N THR A 4 2.75 63.25 -8.03
CA THR A 4 2.36 61.98 -8.66
C THR A 4 1.83 61.04 -7.58
N PRO A 5 0.61 60.49 -7.71
CA PRO A 5 0.07 59.57 -6.70
C PRO A 5 0.89 58.28 -6.64
N PRO A 6 1.12 57.70 -5.45
CA PRO A 6 1.84 56.45 -5.31
C PRO A 6 1.06 55.29 -5.96
N ALA A 7 1.77 54.46 -6.74
CA ALA A 7 1.20 53.30 -7.40
C ALA A 7 0.64 52.30 -6.35
N PRO A 8 -0.53 51.69 -6.60
CA PRO A 8 -1.12 50.74 -5.67
C PRO A 8 -0.23 49.50 -5.52
N ALA A 9 0.05 49.12 -4.28
CA ALA A 9 0.83 47.94 -3.95
C ALA A 9 0.15 46.68 -4.50
N SER A 10 0.88 45.87 -5.25
CA SER A 10 0.41 44.59 -5.77
C SER A 10 0.13 43.61 -4.62
N THR A 11 -1.14 43.31 -4.36
CA THR A 11 -1.54 42.29 -3.39
C THR A 11 -1.05 40.91 -3.86
N PRO A 12 -0.43 40.08 -2.99
CA PRO A 12 0.02 38.77 -3.39
C PRO A 12 -1.20 37.88 -3.68
N ALA A 13 -1.41 37.57 -4.96
CA ALA A 13 -2.43 36.64 -5.38
C ALA A 13 -2.13 35.25 -4.80
N ARG A 14 -2.84 34.85 -3.74
CA ARG A 14 -2.84 33.45 -3.27
C ARG A 14 -3.25 32.57 -4.43
N LYS A 15 -2.31 31.81 -4.99
CA LYS A 15 -2.56 30.79 -6.02
C LYS A 15 -3.55 29.77 -5.44
N ARG A 16 -4.85 29.97 -5.66
CA ARG A 16 -5.87 28.96 -5.36
C ARG A 16 -5.59 27.75 -6.25
N LEU A 17 -5.32 26.60 -5.62
CA LEU A 17 -5.18 25.34 -6.33
C LEU A 17 -6.52 25.06 -7.04
N THR A 18 -6.48 24.84 -8.35
CA THR A 18 -7.69 24.45 -9.08
C THR A 18 -8.09 23.04 -8.67
N ALA A 19 -9.39 22.73 -8.67
CA ALA A 19 -9.92 21.42 -8.29
C ALA A 19 -9.21 20.25 -9.01
N ALA A 20 -8.85 20.43 -10.28
CA ALA A 20 -8.10 19.44 -11.04
C ALA A 20 -6.66 19.22 -10.55
N ARG A 21 -6.00 20.24 -9.99
CA ARG A 21 -4.66 20.09 -9.36
C ARG A 21 -4.77 19.31 -8.05
N LEU A 22 -5.82 19.56 -7.27
CA LEU A 22 -6.11 18.80 -6.05
C LEU A 22 -6.41 17.33 -6.37
N ALA A 23 -7.24 17.07 -7.40
CA ALA A 23 -7.55 15.70 -7.84
C ALA A 23 -6.29 14.95 -8.31
N LEU A 24 -5.40 15.61 -9.05
CA LEU A 24 -4.12 15.03 -9.47
C LEU A 24 -3.22 14.70 -8.26
N LEU A 25 -3.08 15.63 -7.32
CA LEU A 25 -2.26 15.42 -6.11
C LEU A 25 -2.84 14.31 -5.24
N ALA A 26 -4.15 14.29 -5.02
CA ALA A 26 -4.84 13.24 -4.27
C ALA A 26 -4.66 11.88 -4.96
N GLY A 27 -4.83 11.81 -6.28
CA GLY A 27 -4.61 10.60 -7.05
C GLY A 27 -3.18 10.08 -6.93
N LEU A 28 -2.18 10.96 -7.03
CA LEU A 28 -0.78 10.61 -6.87
C LEU A 28 -0.48 10.10 -5.47
N VAL A 29 -1.00 10.76 -4.43
CA VAL A 29 -0.83 10.33 -3.03
C VAL A 29 -1.41 8.94 -2.80
N LEU A 30 -2.63 8.68 -3.29
CA LEU A 30 -3.26 7.36 -3.20
C LEU A 30 -2.45 6.29 -3.96
N ALA A 31 -1.95 6.63 -5.14
CA ALA A 31 -1.15 5.72 -5.95
C ALA A 31 0.16 5.35 -5.23
N VAL A 32 0.87 6.33 -4.69
CA VAL A 32 2.12 6.10 -3.94
C VAL A 32 1.87 5.31 -2.67
N ALA A 33 0.81 5.62 -1.91
CA ALA A 33 0.44 4.88 -0.72
C ALA A 33 0.09 3.42 -1.03
N GLY A 34 -0.67 3.18 -2.11
CA GLY A 34 -1.01 1.84 -2.58
C GLY A 34 0.20 1.04 -3.02
N LEU A 35 1.12 1.67 -3.76
CA LEU A 35 2.37 1.05 -4.19
C LEU A 35 3.27 0.70 -2.98
N ALA A 36 3.38 1.61 -2.01
CA ALA A 36 4.14 1.36 -0.79
C ALA A 36 3.58 0.17 0.00
N ALA A 37 2.25 0.09 0.15
CA ALA A 37 1.61 -1.05 0.80
C ALA A 37 1.86 -2.37 0.05
N LEU A 38 1.76 -2.38 -1.28
CA LEU A 38 2.06 -3.56 -2.09
C LEU A 38 3.52 -3.98 -2.01
N ALA A 39 4.45 -3.03 -1.92
CA ALA A 39 5.87 -3.31 -1.78
C ALA A 39 6.23 -4.00 -0.46
N LEU A 40 5.37 -3.92 0.56
CA LEU A 40 5.57 -4.65 1.81
C LEU A 40 5.54 -6.18 1.61
N VAL A 41 4.76 -6.69 0.65
CA VAL A 41 4.66 -8.13 0.39
C VAL A 41 5.99 -8.75 -0.06
N PRO A 42 6.64 -8.28 -1.15
CA PRO A 42 7.94 -8.81 -1.56
C PRO A 42 9.04 -8.48 -0.53
N LEU A 43 8.96 -7.37 0.21
CA LEU A 43 9.90 -7.07 1.29
C LEU A 43 9.77 -8.08 2.43
N GLN A 44 8.55 -8.43 2.83
CA GLN A 44 8.29 -9.44 3.85
C GLN A 44 8.77 -10.81 3.40
N PHE A 45 8.44 -11.22 2.17
CA PHE A 45 8.93 -12.46 1.57
C PHE A 45 10.46 -12.53 1.61
N ALA A 46 11.15 -11.50 1.11
CA ALA A 46 12.61 -11.46 1.08
C ALA A 46 13.23 -11.47 2.49
N ASN A 47 12.55 -10.87 3.47
CA ASN A 47 13.03 -10.89 4.86
C ASN A 47 12.91 -12.28 5.47
N ILE A 48 11.78 -12.97 5.28
CA ILE A 48 11.55 -14.33 5.78
C ILE A 48 12.46 -15.32 5.07
N ASP A 49 12.62 -15.20 3.75
CA ASP A 49 13.52 -16.04 2.96
C ASP A 49 14.97 -15.96 3.45
N ARG A 50 15.45 -14.76 3.79
CA ARG A 50 16.78 -14.55 4.40
C ARG A 50 16.92 -15.14 5.79
N GLN A 51 15.85 -15.14 6.58
CA GLN A 51 15.82 -15.74 7.91
C GLN A 51 15.73 -17.28 7.84
N GLY A 52 15.17 -17.80 6.75
CA GLY A 52 14.81 -19.21 6.59
C GLY A 52 13.41 -19.47 7.11
N PHE A 53 12.54 -20.05 6.27
CA PHE A 53 11.15 -20.33 6.62
C PHE A 53 11.04 -21.30 7.81
N ASP A 54 11.86 -22.34 7.85
CA ASP A 54 11.88 -23.30 8.96
C ASP A 54 12.23 -22.62 10.29
N TYR A 55 13.22 -21.72 10.27
CA TYR A 55 13.62 -20.97 11.45
C TYR A 55 12.46 -20.10 11.96
N VAL A 56 11.82 -19.34 11.06
CA VAL A 56 10.66 -18.50 11.41
C VAL A 56 9.54 -19.35 12.01
N CYS A 57 9.24 -20.52 11.43
CA CYS A 57 8.25 -21.45 11.97
C CYS A 57 8.63 -22.00 13.36
N SER A 58 9.91 -22.34 13.57
CA SER A 58 10.39 -22.93 14.83
C SER A 58 10.40 -21.95 16.02
N VAL A 59 10.53 -20.65 15.76
CA VAL A 59 10.53 -19.60 16.80
C VAL A 59 9.19 -18.87 16.89
N SER A 60 8.25 -19.15 15.99
CA SER A 60 6.93 -18.52 15.99
C SER A 60 6.10 -19.08 17.15
N LEU A 61 5.44 -18.20 17.90
CA LEU A 61 4.46 -18.57 18.94
C LEU A 61 3.08 -18.95 18.33
N GLY A 62 3.08 -19.44 17.09
CA GLY A 62 1.91 -19.65 16.21
C GLY A 62 1.16 -20.97 16.43
N GLY A 63 0.21 -21.28 15.53
CA GLY A 63 -0.96 -22.15 15.74
C GLY A 63 -0.72 -23.61 16.15
N VAL A 64 0.51 -24.09 16.09
CA VAL A 64 0.93 -25.38 16.65
C VAL A 64 2.22 -25.16 17.44
N PRO A 65 2.19 -25.30 18.79
CA PRO A 65 3.40 -25.14 19.58
C PRO A 65 4.43 -26.25 19.26
N PRO A 66 5.74 -25.98 19.43
CA PRO A 66 6.78 -26.99 19.25
C PRO A 66 6.60 -28.24 20.14
N GLU A 67 5.99 -28.10 21.31
CA GLU A 67 5.66 -29.24 22.17
C GLU A 67 4.52 -30.13 21.64
N ALA A 68 3.79 -29.69 20.62
CA ALA A 68 2.67 -30.42 20.01
C ALA A 68 3.08 -31.26 18.79
N GLY A 69 4.33 -31.16 18.31
CA GLY A 69 4.81 -31.91 17.15
C GLY A 69 6.16 -31.45 16.59
N ASP A 70 6.65 -32.17 15.58
CA ASP A 70 7.89 -31.84 14.87
C ASP A 70 7.60 -31.01 13.61
N LEU A 71 8.38 -29.95 13.40
CA LEU A 71 8.31 -29.13 12.19
C LEU A 71 8.80 -29.94 10.99
N VAL A 72 7.97 -30.06 9.96
CA VAL A 72 8.33 -30.69 8.68
C VAL A 72 9.01 -29.69 7.77
N ARG A 73 8.39 -28.51 7.61
CA ARG A 73 8.92 -27.39 6.83
C ARG A 73 8.13 -26.10 7.07
N GLY A 74 8.79 -24.96 6.91
CA GLY A 74 8.19 -23.67 6.64
C GLY A 74 8.20 -23.35 5.15
N PHE A 75 7.20 -22.62 4.68
CA PHE A 75 7.13 -22.15 3.30
C PHE A 75 6.34 -20.84 3.19
N TRP A 76 6.39 -20.19 2.03
CA TRP A 76 5.57 -19.03 1.74
C TRP A 76 4.22 -19.43 1.13
N SER A 77 3.14 -19.00 1.77
CA SER A 77 1.80 -19.09 1.22
C SER A 77 1.47 -17.83 0.41
N TRP A 78 0.89 -18.03 -0.78
CA TRP A 78 0.40 -16.94 -1.61
C TRP A 78 -1.06 -16.56 -1.32
N TRP A 79 -1.77 -17.42 -0.56
CA TRP A 79 -3.17 -17.21 -0.23
C TRP A 79 -3.60 -18.02 1.01
N PRO A 80 -3.72 -17.41 2.20
CA PRO A 80 -3.36 -16.03 2.54
C PRO A 80 -1.85 -15.77 2.41
N LEU A 81 -1.44 -14.52 2.19
CA LEU A 81 -0.04 -14.11 2.07
C LEU A 81 0.68 -14.20 3.43
N GLY A 82 1.75 -14.98 3.51
CA GLY A 82 2.57 -15.07 4.72
C GLY A 82 3.38 -16.35 4.83
N ALA A 83 4.12 -16.51 5.92
CA ALA A 83 4.76 -17.78 6.26
C ALA A 83 3.71 -18.80 6.72
N ALA A 84 3.78 -20.00 6.16
CA ALA A 84 2.99 -21.17 6.55
C ALA A 84 3.93 -22.27 7.05
N CYS A 85 3.44 -23.10 7.96
CA CYS A 85 4.24 -24.11 8.63
C CYS A 85 3.54 -25.47 8.56
N GLU A 86 4.26 -26.51 8.14
CA GLU A 86 3.78 -27.88 8.12
C GLU A 86 4.38 -28.64 9.30
N TRP A 87 3.53 -29.28 10.10
CA TRP A 87 3.90 -29.97 11.35
C TRP A 87 3.42 -31.41 11.34
N THR A 88 4.19 -32.31 11.95
CA THR A 88 3.75 -33.65 12.32
C THR A 88 3.42 -33.67 13.80
N LEU A 89 2.17 -33.92 14.18
CA LEU A 89 1.74 -33.96 15.57
C LEU A 89 2.24 -35.23 16.29
N LEU A 90 2.09 -35.25 17.61
CA LEU A 90 2.40 -36.41 18.46
C LEU A 90 1.63 -37.69 18.11
N ASP A 91 0.47 -37.56 17.44
CA ASP A 91 -0.33 -38.70 16.95
C ASP A 91 0.10 -39.17 15.54
N GLY A 92 1.12 -38.55 14.96
CA GLY A 92 1.66 -38.85 13.64
C GLY A 92 0.88 -38.23 12.47
N THR A 93 -0.16 -37.43 12.75
CA THR A 93 -0.89 -36.70 11.69
C THR A 93 -0.13 -35.46 11.25
N THR A 94 -0.31 -35.04 9.99
CA THR A 94 0.27 -33.80 9.48
C THR A 94 -0.76 -32.69 9.39
N VAL A 95 -0.39 -31.48 9.80
CA VAL A 95 -1.22 -30.28 9.69
C VAL A 95 -0.42 -29.13 9.10
N VAL A 96 -1.14 -28.25 8.40
CA VAL A 96 -0.59 -27.02 7.85
C VAL A 96 -1.20 -25.84 8.59
N ASP A 97 -0.37 -25.11 9.32
CA ASP A 97 -0.72 -23.83 9.93
C ASP A 97 -0.55 -22.73 8.88
N LEU A 98 -1.66 -22.13 8.46
CA LEU A 98 -1.66 -21.05 7.47
C LEU A 98 -1.51 -19.69 8.16
N PRO A 99 -0.89 -18.70 7.48
CA PRO A 99 -0.83 -17.33 7.97
C PRO A 99 -2.23 -16.72 8.09
N ASP A 100 -2.33 -15.68 8.92
CA ASP A 100 -3.53 -14.87 9.00
C ASP A 100 -3.77 -14.02 7.73
N TRP A 101 -4.93 -13.36 7.68
CA TRP A 101 -5.35 -12.56 6.53
C TRP A 101 -4.81 -11.12 6.53
N SER A 102 -4.02 -10.71 7.52
CA SER A 102 -3.60 -9.31 7.69
C SER A 102 -2.77 -8.81 6.51
N THR A 103 -1.73 -9.55 6.12
CA THR A 103 -0.88 -9.23 4.96
C THR A 103 -1.69 -9.19 3.67
N THR A 104 -2.57 -10.17 3.48
CA THR A 104 -3.47 -10.24 2.32
C THR A 104 -4.40 -9.03 2.25
N ALA A 105 -4.99 -8.63 3.38
CA ALA A 105 -5.85 -7.46 3.46
C ALA A 105 -5.09 -6.17 3.13
N VAL A 106 -3.87 -5.99 3.65
CA VAL A 106 -3.00 -4.86 3.32
C VAL A 106 -2.67 -4.83 1.83
N ALA A 107 -2.35 -5.97 1.23
CA ALA A 107 -2.07 -6.07 -0.20
C ALA A 107 -3.30 -5.70 -1.05
N ILE A 108 -4.49 -6.17 -0.69
CA ILE A 108 -5.75 -5.84 -1.38
C ILE A 108 -6.03 -4.33 -1.27
N VAL A 109 -5.95 -3.76 -0.07
CA VAL A 109 -6.15 -2.32 0.13
C VAL A 109 -5.13 -1.52 -0.67
N GLY A 110 -3.87 -1.94 -0.67
CA GLY A 110 -2.80 -1.32 -1.46
C GLY A 110 -3.11 -1.33 -2.96
N ALA A 111 -3.58 -2.47 -3.49
CA ALA A 111 -4.00 -2.58 -4.89
C ALA A 111 -5.17 -1.66 -5.22
N VAL A 112 -6.19 -1.59 -4.36
CA VAL A 112 -7.35 -0.70 -4.55
C VAL A 112 -6.90 0.78 -4.56
N LEU A 113 -6.09 1.19 -3.60
CA LEU A 113 -5.56 2.55 -3.53
C LEU A 113 -4.73 2.90 -4.77
N LEU A 114 -3.91 1.96 -5.25
CA LEU A 114 -3.10 2.14 -6.46
C LEU A 114 -3.98 2.38 -7.69
N VAL A 115 -4.99 1.52 -7.90
CA VAL A 115 -5.91 1.61 -9.04
C VAL A 115 -6.72 2.90 -9.00
N VAL A 116 -7.31 3.23 -7.85
CA VAL A 116 -8.11 4.46 -7.68
C VAL A 116 -7.22 5.70 -7.86
N GLY A 117 -6.03 5.71 -7.27
CA GLY A 117 -5.08 6.80 -7.40
C GLY A 117 -4.64 7.04 -8.84
N ALA A 118 -4.29 5.95 -9.55
CA ALA A 118 -3.94 6.00 -10.97
C ALA A 118 -5.09 6.53 -11.83
N ALA A 119 -6.32 6.04 -11.61
CA ALA A 119 -7.50 6.50 -12.34
C ALA A 119 -7.75 8.01 -12.15
N LEU A 120 -7.65 8.51 -10.91
CA LEU A 120 -7.79 9.94 -10.60
C LEU A 120 -6.69 10.78 -11.26
N ALA A 121 -5.44 10.32 -11.21
CA ALA A 121 -4.32 11.02 -11.83
C ALA A 121 -4.50 11.12 -13.35
N ILE A 122 -4.93 10.04 -14.01
CA ILE A 122 -5.17 9.97 -15.46
C ILE A 122 -6.39 10.82 -15.87
N ALA A 123 -7.46 10.81 -15.10
CA ALA A 123 -8.69 11.56 -15.41
C ALA A 123 -8.54 13.09 -15.17
N SER A 124 -7.70 13.51 -14.23
CA SER A 124 -7.53 14.92 -13.86
C SER A 124 -7.12 15.88 -15.00
N PRO A 125 -6.18 15.55 -15.93
CA PRO A 125 -5.88 16.42 -17.07
C PRO A 125 -6.99 16.44 -18.12
N LEU A 126 -7.79 15.37 -18.25
CA LEU A 126 -8.92 15.32 -19.18
C LEU A 126 -10.07 16.24 -18.73
N LEU A 127 -10.28 16.34 -17.42
CA LEU A 127 -11.25 17.26 -16.81
C LEU A 127 -10.84 18.72 -16.97
N ARG A 128 -9.54 19.04 -16.94
CA ARG A 128 -9.03 20.40 -17.24
C ARG A 128 -9.34 20.83 -18.68
N ARG A 129 -9.26 19.92 -19.64
CA ARG A 129 -9.47 20.22 -21.06
C ARG A 129 -10.94 20.50 -21.41
N ARG A 130 -11.89 20.06 -20.57
CA ARG A 130 -13.33 20.22 -20.78
C ARG A 130 -13.94 21.43 -20.05
N ALA A 131 -13.18 22.17 -19.25
CA ALA A 131 -13.69 23.36 -18.58
C ALA A 131 -14.00 24.44 -19.63
N PRO A 132 -15.27 24.86 -19.81
CA PRO A 132 -15.62 25.89 -20.78
C PRO A 132 -14.93 27.20 -20.41
N VAL A 133 -14.36 27.89 -21.39
CA VAL A 133 -13.95 29.29 -21.23
C VAL A 133 -15.22 30.09 -20.95
N PRO A 134 -15.34 30.82 -19.82
CA PRO A 134 -16.44 31.73 -19.64
C PRO A 134 -16.32 32.83 -20.69
N SER A 135 -17.26 32.86 -21.63
CA SER A 135 -17.43 33.99 -22.54
C SER A 135 -17.84 35.20 -21.71
N VAL A 136 -16.92 36.16 -21.60
CA VAL A 136 -17.21 37.54 -21.18
C VAL A 136 -17.25 38.39 -22.44
#